data_AF-A0A536YQ83-F1
#
_entry.id   AF-A0A536YQ83-F1
#
_cell.length_a   1.000
_cell.length_b   1.000
_cell.length_c   1.000
_cell.angle_alpha   90.00
_cell.angle_beta   90.00
_cell.angle_gamma   90.00
#
_symmetry.space_group_name_H-M   'P 1'
#
loop_
_entity.id
_entity.type
_entity.pdbx_description
1 polymer ?
#
loop_
_entity_poly.entity_id
_entity_poly.type
_entity_poly.pdbx_seq_one_letter_code
_entity_poly.pdbx_strand_id
1 'polypeptide(L)' 'TFSFSRALQNPCLKTWRGQSGSVAAAQRAFYHRARMNGLAAQGKYRPELEKQAA' A
#
# COMPACT_ATOMS: atom_id res chain seq x y z
N THR A 1 -7.18 -15.61 -6.19
CA THR A 1 -7.14 -14.14 -6.36
C THR A 1 -8.01 -13.51 -5.29
N PHE A 2 -7.60 -12.37 -4.73
CA PHE A 2 -8.28 -11.71 -3.61
C PHE A 2 -8.73 -10.30 -4.03
N SER A 3 -9.85 -9.82 -3.47
CA SER A 3 -10.32 -8.45 -3.67
C SER A 3 -10.02 -7.59 -2.43
N PHE A 4 -9.00 -6.73 -2.54
CA PHE A 4 -8.44 -5.97 -1.42
C PHE A 4 -8.93 -4.52 -1.33
N SER A 5 -10.11 -4.19 -1.86
CA SER A 5 -10.56 -2.80 -2.06
C SER A 5 -10.27 -1.88 -0.86
N ARG A 6 -10.75 -2.23 0.34
CA ARG A 6 -10.51 -1.45 1.56
C ARG A 6 -9.05 -1.51 2.04
N ALA A 7 -8.38 -2.65 1.94
CA ALA A 7 -7.01 -2.81 2.41
C ALA A 7 -5.98 -2.01 1.58
N LEU A 8 -6.28 -1.74 0.31
CA LEU A 8 -5.44 -0.92 -0.58
C LEU A 8 -5.79 0.57 -0.52
N GLN A 9 -7.08 0.92 -0.44
CA GLN A 9 -7.53 2.31 -0.49
C GLN A 9 -7.40 3.03 0.85
N ASN A 10 -7.66 2.37 1.99
CA ASN A 10 -7.65 3.02 3.30
C ASN A 10 -6.28 3.65 3.69
N PRO A 11 -5.12 3.02 3.42
CA PRO A 11 -3.80 3.61 3.66
C PRO A 11 -3.52 4.83 2.76
N CYS A 12 -3.92 4.74 1.48
CA CYS A 12 -3.80 5.82 0.52
C CYS A 12 -4.64 7.03 0.95
N LEU A 13 -5.92 6.80 1.27
CA LEU A 13 -6.86 7.84 1.74
C LEU A 13 -6.38 8.51 3.04
N LYS A 14 -5.86 7.73 4.00
CA LYS A 14 -5.27 8.26 5.25
C LYS A 14 -4.05 9.17 5.01
N THR A 15 -3.27 8.87 3.98
CA THR A 15 -2.08 9.64 3.60
C THR A 15 -2.46 10.87 2.79
N TRP A 16 -3.42 10.74 1.89
CA TRP A 16 -3.88 11.82 1.02
C TRP A 16 -4.63 12.90 1.80
N ARG A 17 -5.57 12.53 2.68
CA ARG A 17 -6.42 13.46 3.47
C ARG A 17 -7.11 14.56 2.65
N GLY A 18 -7.29 14.37 1.34
CA GLY A 18 -7.82 15.39 0.43
C GLY A 18 -6.84 16.53 0.12
N GLN A 19 -5.57 16.42 0.54
CA GLN A 19 -4.55 17.44 0.31
C GLN A 19 -3.80 17.16 -1.01
N SER A 20 -3.86 18.10 -1.95
CA SER A 20 -3.20 17.99 -3.26
C SER A 20 -1.68 17.79 -3.14
N GLY A 21 -1.05 18.36 -2.10
CA GLY A 21 0.38 18.16 -1.81
C GLY A 21 0.74 16.74 -1.35
N SER A 22 -0.22 15.95 -0.88
CA SER A 22 -0.02 14.61 -0.34
C SER A 22 -0.25 13.51 -1.39
N VAL A 23 -0.56 13.86 -2.64
CA VAL A 23 -0.86 12.90 -3.73
C VAL A 23 0.32 11.96 -3.97
N ALA A 24 1.54 12.48 -4.06
CA ALA A 24 2.73 11.65 -4.29
C ALA A 24 3.00 10.69 -3.11
N ALA A 25 2.76 11.13 -1.87
CA ALA A 25 2.88 10.27 -0.69
C ALA A 25 1.80 9.19 -0.66
N ALA A 26 0.57 9.54 -1.04
CA ALA A 26 -0.55 8.61 -1.12
C ALA A 26 -0.35 7.55 -2.20
N GLN A 27 0.19 7.93 -3.36
CA GLN A 27 0.60 7.00 -4.41
C GLN A 27 1.67 6.02 -3.92
N ARG A 28 2.72 6.50 -3.24
CA ARG A 28 3.75 5.61 -2.65
C ARG A 28 3.14 4.61 -1.67
N ALA A 29 2.25 5.06 -0.78
CA ALA A 29 1.56 4.19 0.16
C ALA A 29 0.68 3.13 -0.54
N PHE A 30 0.00 3.51 -1.63
CA PHE A 30 -0.79 2.58 -2.44
C PHE A 30 0.08 1.52 -3.13
N TYR A 31 1.14 1.95 -3.81
CA TYR A 31 2.07 1.03 -4.49
C TYR A 31 2.73 0.05 -3.51
N HIS A 32 3.12 0.54 -2.33
CA HIS A 32 3.67 -0.30 -1.28
C HIS A 32 2.70 -1.42 -0.90
N ARG A 33 1.44 -1.09 -0.58
CA ARG A 33 0.44 -2.11 -0.21
C ARG A 33 0.06 -3.04 -1.36
N ALA A 34 0.03 -2.53 -2.60
CA ALA A 34 -0.16 -3.38 -3.78
C ALA A 34 0.96 -4.41 -3.91
N ARG A 35 2.23 -4.00 -3.73
CA ARG A 35 3.39 -4.90 -3.76
C ARG A 35 3.35 -5.93 -2.64
N MET A 36 3.06 -5.51 -1.40
CA MET A 36 2.98 -6.42 -0.25
C MET A 36 1.86 -7.46 -0.42
N ASN A 37 0.68 -7.04 -0.88
CA ASN A 37 -0.42 -7.95 -1.17
C ASN A 37 -0.10 -8.92 -2.32
N GLY A 38 0.60 -8.44 -3.36
CA GLY A 38 1.06 -9.29 -4.46
C GLY A 38 2.06 -10.35 -3.99
N LEU A 39 3.01 -9.98 -3.13
CA LEU A 39 3.95 -10.91 -2.52
C LEU A 39 3.23 -11.90 -1.58
N ALA A 40 2.24 -11.45 -0.82
CA ALA A 40 1.46 -12.31 0.07
C ALA A 40 0.66 -13.35 -0.72
N ALA A 41 0.05 -12.94 -1.83
CA ALA A 41 -0.67 -13.86 -2.72
C ALA A 41 0.23 -14.92 -3.35
N GLN A 42 1.54 -14.64 -3.49
CA GLN A 42 2.54 -15.60 -3.97
C GLN A 42 3.20 -16.41 -2.84
N GLY A 43 2.83 -16.20 -1.57
CA GLY A 43 3.49 -16.81 -0.41
C GLY A 43 4.92 -16.30 -0.16
N LYS A 44 5.30 -15.18 -0.77
CA LYS A 44 6.64 -14.56 -0.68
C LYS A 44 6.69 -13.34 0.24
N TYR A 45 5.56 -12.98 0.85
CA TYR A 45 5.51 -11.88 1.79
C TYR A 45 6.33 -12.22 3.03
N ARG A 46 7.09 -11.24 3.50
CA ARG A 46 7.82 -11.31 4.76
C ARG A 46 7.72 -9.97 5.48
N PRO A 47 7.54 -9.94 6.81
CA PRO A 47 7.38 -8.70 7.58
C PRO A 47 8.53 -7.69 7.40
N GLU A 48 9.73 -8.16 7.07
CA GLU A 48 10.91 -7.31 6.84
C GLU A 48 10.75 -6.43 5.60
N LEU A 49 9.96 -6.85 4.61
CA LEU A 49 9.72 -6.11 3.38
C LEU A 49 8.85 -4.87 3.59
N GLU A 50 8.13 -4.79 4.71
CA GLU A 50 7.34 -3.61 5.11
C GLU A 50 8.24 -2.44 5.51
N LYS A 51 9.45 -2.71 6.04
CA LYS A 51 10.37 -1.67 6.55
C LYS A 51 11.22 -1.01 5.46
N GLN A 52 11.31 -1.64 4.29
CA GLN A 52 12.27 -1.25 3.25
C GLN A 52 11.75 -0.12 2.32
N ALA A 53 10.52 0.33 2.50
CA ALA A 53 9.85 1.27 1.61
C ALA A 53 9.25 2.51 2.30
N ALA A 54 9.64 2.79 3.55
CA ALA A 54 9.25 3.99 4.30
C ALA A 54 10.22 5.15 4.05
#